data_AF-A0A957QGY2-F1
#
_entry.id   AF-A0A957QGY2-F1
#
_cell.length_a   1.000
_cell.length_b   1.000
_cell.length_c   1.000
_cell.angle_alpha   90.00
_cell.angle_beta   90.00
_cell.angle_gamma   90.00
#
_symmetry.space_group_name_H-M   'P 1'
#
loop_
_entity.id
_entity.type
_entity.pdbx_description
1 polymer ?
#
loop_
_entity_poly.entity_id
_entity_poly.type
_entity_poly.pdbx_seq_one_letter_code
_entity_poly.pdbx_strand_id
1 'polypeptide(L)'
;AGLSNPKKRFTKDEKGNKVPIKRWGIEERGAKKKKKDRNFKLDRKDQKLCEIAVKALESRFRKAYGGGGWRYFRRGMDESNPEVDISATQYAILGLKAASRLGIKYDKSMLVDAFRLLRGQQDKDGPVVKAKWKKSGADQGKKSPRLVDIEKEFKARGWGYARQSTHQELDKQTYGSMTAAGVNALILIRDELIEDPAQKKAWSAVEEDCNQMIGDGLAWMIQNWSMQENPRAGHYRFYYYLYTVERLGMLGGIDEIGGHDWYIEGAEVLLKDQEASGMWDIQNEVDPSDIYNTCYALLFLKRASAGVDRPPPVITGDDE
;
A
#
# COMPACT_ATOMS: atom_id res chain seq x y z
N ALA A 1 -17.12 -19.11 -7.00
CA ALA A 1 -18.42 -18.53 -6.60
C ALA A 1 -18.16 -17.07 -6.23
N GLY A 2 -18.73 -16.11 -6.97
CA GLY A 2 -18.50 -14.70 -6.72
C GLY A 2 -19.05 -14.31 -5.35
N LEU A 3 -18.21 -13.74 -4.49
CA LEU A 3 -18.61 -13.23 -3.18
C LEU A 3 -19.76 -12.23 -3.39
N SER A 4 -20.88 -12.46 -2.70
CA SER A 4 -22.08 -11.64 -2.82
C SER A 4 -21.73 -10.17 -2.60
N ASN A 5 -22.14 -9.29 -3.52
CA ASN A 5 -21.94 -7.84 -3.38
C ASN A 5 -22.35 -7.38 -1.96
N PRO A 6 -21.47 -6.71 -1.18
CA PRO A 6 -21.78 -6.28 0.18
C PRO A 6 -23.06 -5.45 0.28
N LYS A 7 -23.49 -4.79 -0.81
CA LYS A 7 -24.79 -4.11 -0.92
C LYS A 7 -26.01 -5.02 -0.73
N LYS A 8 -25.84 -6.34 -0.79
CA LYS A 8 -26.90 -7.35 -0.64
C LYS A 8 -26.89 -8.04 0.73
N ARG A 9 -25.93 -7.74 1.62
CA ARG A 9 -25.88 -8.33 2.96
C ARG A 9 -26.69 -7.53 3.95
N PHE A 10 -27.36 -8.24 4.86
CA PHE A 10 -28.20 -7.67 5.88
C PHE A 10 -27.82 -8.27 7.24
N THR A 11 -27.68 -7.43 8.27
CA THR A 11 -27.62 -7.86 9.67
C THR A 11 -28.97 -7.60 10.34
N LYS A 12 -29.15 -8.07 11.58
CA LYS A 12 -30.33 -7.76 12.39
C LYS A 12 -30.02 -6.62 13.35
N ASP A 13 -30.86 -5.59 13.38
CA ASP A 13 -30.77 -4.56 14.42
C ASP A 13 -31.23 -5.11 15.79
N GLU A 14 -31.12 -4.29 16.85
CA GLU A 14 -31.58 -4.65 18.22
C GLU A 14 -33.06 -5.05 18.29
N LYS A 15 -33.84 -4.75 17.24
CA LYS A 15 -35.27 -5.07 17.11
C LYS A 15 -35.51 -6.26 16.17
N GLY A 16 -34.46 -6.91 15.68
CA GLY A 16 -34.52 -8.07 14.79
C GLY A 16 -34.80 -7.74 13.32
N ASN A 17 -34.83 -6.46 12.92
CA ASN A 17 -35.08 -6.07 11.53
C ASN A 17 -33.85 -6.31 10.66
N LYS A 18 -34.05 -6.82 9.45
CA LYS A 18 -32.98 -6.89 8.44
C LYS A 18 -32.58 -5.47 8.03
N VAL A 19 -31.40 -5.04 8.44
CA VAL A 19 -30.77 -3.78 8.05
C VAL A 19 -29.55 -4.08 7.19
N PRO A 20 -29.30 -3.35 6.09
CA PRO A 20 -28.10 -3.57 5.28
C PRO A 20 -26.84 -3.48 6.13
N ILE A 21 -25.89 -4.41 5.94
CA ILE A 21 -24.58 -4.30 6.58
C ILE A 21 -23.93 -3.01 6.09
N LYS A 22 -23.60 -2.10 7.01
CA LYS A 22 -22.91 -0.86 6.67
C LYS A 22 -21.49 -1.20 6.22
N ARG A 23 -21.26 -1.11 4.91
CA ARG A 23 -19.99 -1.38 4.21
C ARG A 23 -18.71 -0.97 4.96
N TRP A 24 -18.74 0.14 5.69
CA TRP A 24 -17.59 0.70 6.41
C TRP A 24 -17.91 1.16 7.85
N GLY A 25 -19.04 0.74 8.43
CA GLY A 25 -19.42 1.10 9.80
C GLY A 25 -20.15 2.43 10.01
N ILE A 26 -20.15 3.39 9.07
CA ILE A 26 -21.03 4.59 9.09
C ILE A 26 -21.43 5.05 7.69
N GLU A 27 -22.62 5.64 7.57
CA GLU A 27 -23.08 6.33 6.34
C GLU A 27 -22.48 7.74 6.16
N GLU A 28 -21.49 8.14 6.96
CA GLU A 28 -20.63 9.26 6.55
C GLU A 28 -19.68 8.75 5.48
N ARG A 29 -20.18 8.78 4.25
CA ARG A 29 -19.37 8.70 3.05
C ARG A 29 -18.15 9.62 3.19
N GLY A 30 -17.00 9.02 3.40
CA GLY A 30 -15.72 9.55 2.97
C GLY A 30 -14.64 9.67 4.02
N ALA A 31 -13.42 9.48 3.53
CA ALA A 31 -12.19 9.75 4.22
C ALA A 31 -12.15 11.16 4.83
N LYS A 32 -12.41 11.31 6.12
CA LYS A 32 -12.11 12.57 6.80
C LYS A 32 -10.58 12.65 6.93
N LYS A 33 -9.97 13.72 6.39
CA LYS A 33 -8.54 14.01 6.60
C LYS A 33 -8.37 14.28 8.10
N LYS A 34 -7.80 13.32 8.84
CA LYS A 34 -7.41 13.56 10.24
C LYS A 34 -6.55 14.83 10.28
N LYS A 35 -6.91 15.79 11.14
CA LYS A 35 -5.99 16.91 11.42
C LYS A 35 -4.69 16.27 11.90
N LYS A 36 -3.56 16.59 11.26
CA LYS A 36 -2.25 16.16 11.73
C LYS A 36 -2.17 16.59 13.20
N ASP A 37 -2.12 15.65 14.12
CA ASP A 37 -1.86 15.97 15.52
C ASP A 37 -0.39 16.38 15.60
N ARG A 38 -0.14 17.67 15.37
CA ARG A 38 1.20 18.27 15.36
C ARG A 38 1.72 18.50 16.78
N ASN A 39 0.94 18.15 17.81
CA ASN A 39 1.24 18.41 19.21
C ASN A 39 1.69 17.16 19.98
N PHE A 40 1.77 16.00 19.33
CA PHE A 40 2.35 14.81 19.94
C PHE A 40 3.86 15.01 20.16
N LYS A 41 4.26 15.17 21.43
CA LYS A 41 5.66 15.27 21.82
C LYS A 41 6.15 13.89 22.26
N LEU A 42 7.11 13.36 21.52
CA LEU A 42 7.84 12.17 21.94
C LEU A 42 8.61 12.45 23.22
N ASP A 43 8.76 11.43 24.05
CA ASP A 43 9.74 11.49 25.12
C ASP A 43 11.17 11.53 24.54
N ARG A 44 12.14 11.93 25.35
CA ARG A 44 13.53 12.10 24.89
C ARG A 44 14.17 10.79 24.44
N LYS A 45 13.79 9.65 25.02
CA LYS A 45 14.36 8.33 24.68
C LYS A 45 13.83 7.87 23.33
N ASP A 46 12.52 7.97 23.13
CA ASP A 46 11.83 7.61 21.89
C ASP A 46 12.24 8.54 20.75
N GLN A 47 12.38 9.84 21.02
CA GLN A 47 12.91 10.79 20.04
C GLN A 47 14.31 10.36 19.57
N LYS A 48 15.21 10.05 20.51
CA LYS A 48 16.57 9.59 20.18
C LYS A 48 16.55 8.28 19.38
N LEU A 49 15.66 7.35 19.72
CA LEU A 49 15.49 6.10 18.98
C LEU A 49 15.02 6.36 17.54
N CYS A 50 14.05 7.26 17.35
CA CYS A 50 13.57 7.64 16.02
C CYS A 50 14.67 8.33 15.19
N GLU A 51 15.47 9.21 15.79
CA GLU A 51 16.61 9.86 15.14
C GLU A 51 17.68 8.84 14.72
N ILE A 52 17.95 7.82 15.55
CA ILE A 52 18.86 6.71 15.19
C ILE A 52 18.28 5.92 14.01
N ALA A 53 16.99 5.59 14.05
CA ALA A 53 16.33 4.84 12.98
C ALA A 53 16.37 5.61 11.64
N VAL A 54 16.12 6.92 11.66
CA VAL A 54 16.24 7.79 10.47
C VAL A 54 17.66 7.79 9.93
N LYS A 55 18.67 7.99 10.79
CA LYS A 55 20.09 7.95 10.35
C LYS A 55 20.48 6.59 9.78
N ALA A 56 19.94 5.51 10.34
CA ALA A 56 20.14 4.17 9.81
C ALA A 56 19.54 4.02 8.40
N LEU A 57 18.33 4.54 8.17
CA LEU A 57 17.73 4.57 6.83
C LEU A 57 18.53 5.44 5.86
N GLU A 58 18.98 6.62 6.27
CA GLU A 58 19.80 7.51 5.45
C GLU A 58 21.12 6.86 5.04
N SER A 59 21.84 6.25 5.98
CA SER A 59 23.12 5.57 5.71
C SER A 59 23.00 4.31 4.83
N ARG A 60 21.81 3.69 4.81
CA ARG A 60 21.54 2.47 4.04
C ARG A 60 20.91 2.74 2.68
N PHE A 61 20.59 3.97 2.35
CA PHE A 61 20.16 4.32 1.00
C PHE A 61 21.29 4.10 0.00
N ARG A 62 20.91 3.64 -1.20
CA ARG A 62 21.84 3.34 -2.28
C ARG A 62 21.35 3.99 -3.55
N LYS A 63 22.23 4.76 -4.20
CA LYS A 63 22.01 5.25 -5.57
C LYS A 63 22.13 4.07 -6.51
N ALA A 64 21.09 3.83 -7.30
CA ALA A 64 20.97 2.65 -8.15
C ALA A 64 19.96 2.90 -9.26
N TYR A 65 20.17 2.28 -10.42
CA TYR A 65 19.20 2.26 -11.53
C TYR A 65 18.70 3.66 -11.96
N GLY A 66 19.57 4.68 -11.94
CA GLY A 66 19.22 6.06 -12.29
C GLY A 66 18.42 6.83 -11.22
N GLY A 67 18.23 6.24 -10.05
CA GLY A 67 17.61 6.83 -8.86
C GLY A 67 18.29 6.33 -7.60
N GLY A 68 17.50 5.86 -6.63
CA GLY A 68 18.03 5.15 -5.47
C GLY A 68 16.94 4.57 -4.59
N GLY A 69 17.30 3.65 -3.71
CA GLY A 69 16.35 2.99 -2.83
C GLY A 69 17.02 2.23 -1.70
N TRP A 70 16.29 1.29 -1.14
CA TRP A 70 16.74 0.43 -0.05
C TRP A 70 16.67 -1.04 -0.47
N ARG A 71 17.43 -1.85 0.26
CA ARG A 71 17.44 -3.31 0.14
C ARG A 71 17.48 -3.94 1.51
N TYR A 72 16.96 -5.17 1.63
CA TYR A 72 17.17 -5.94 2.85
C TYR A 72 18.63 -6.36 3.00
N PHE A 73 19.13 -6.32 4.23
CA PHE A 73 20.45 -6.87 4.53
C PHE A 73 20.39 -8.39 4.51
N ARG A 74 21.36 -9.03 3.85
CA ARG A 74 21.59 -10.48 3.93
C ARG A 74 23.06 -10.72 4.21
N ARG A 75 23.34 -11.61 5.15
CA ARG A 75 24.71 -12.01 5.47
C ARG A 75 25.38 -12.62 4.23
N GLY A 76 26.57 -12.15 3.89
CA GLY A 76 27.32 -12.61 2.71
C GLY A 76 26.92 -11.94 1.39
N MET A 77 26.02 -10.96 1.38
CA MET A 77 25.76 -10.16 0.18
C MET A 77 26.92 -9.21 -0.11
N ASP A 78 27.24 -9.08 -1.39
CA ASP A 78 28.17 -8.08 -1.89
C ASP A 78 27.62 -6.66 -1.63
N GLU A 79 28.36 -5.87 -0.86
CA GLU A 79 27.99 -4.49 -0.54
C GLU A 79 28.05 -3.57 -1.78
N SER A 80 28.79 -3.96 -2.82
CA SER A 80 28.86 -3.27 -4.10
C SER A 80 27.65 -3.53 -5.00
N ASN A 81 26.89 -4.61 -4.76
CA ASN A 81 25.67 -4.90 -5.50
C ASN A 81 24.58 -3.86 -5.14
N PRO A 82 24.08 -3.09 -6.13
CA PRO A 82 23.12 -2.04 -5.89
C PRO A 82 21.67 -2.54 -5.81
N GLU A 83 21.41 -3.85 -5.63
CA GLU A 83 20.11 -4.57 -5.58
C GLU A 83 19.05 -3.96 -4.63
N VAL A 84 18.70 -2.70 -4.85
CA VAL A 84 17.56 -2.03 -4.25
C VAL A 84 16.30 -2.59 -4.87
N ASP A 85 15.29 -2.76 -4.02
CA ASP A 85 14.05 -3.42 -4.40
C ASP A 85 12.83 -2.59 -4.00
N ILE A 86 11.70 -2.89 -4.62
CA ILE A 86 10.45 -2.16 -4.40
C ILE A 86 9.91 -2.37 -2.98
N SER A 87 10.08 -3.55 -2.40
CA SER A 87 9.55 -3.90 -1.07
C SER A 87 10.26 -3.11 0.04
N ALA A 88 11.59 -3.24 0.13
CA ALA A 88 12.42 -2.55 1.09
C ALA A 88 12.31 -1.04 0.95
N THR A 89 12.27 -0.53 -0.30
CA THR A 89 12.09 0.89 -0.57
C THR A 89 10.75 1.41 -0.04
N GLN A 90 9.64 0.72 -0.28
CA GLN A 90 8.34 1.10 0.29
C GLN A 90 8.40 1.15 1.82
N TYR A 91 8.98 0.15 2.48
CA TYR A 91 9.07 0.12 3.95
C TYR A 91 9.96 1.23 4.52
N ALA A 92 11.08 1.54 3.88
CA ALA A 92 11.91 2.67 4.27
C ALA A 92 11.14 3.99 4.17
N ILE A 93 10.40 4.21 3.07
CA ILE A 93 9.57 5.41 2.90
C ILE A 93 8.45 5.46 3.96
N LEU A 94 7.86 4.33 4.34
CA LEU A 94 6.90 4.26 5.45
C LEU A 94 7.53 4.69 6.79
N GLY A 95 8.75 4.23 7.07
CA GLY A 95 9.52 4.64 8.24
C GLY A 95 9.81 6.16 8.25
N LEU A 96 10.24 6.70 7.12
CA LEU A 96 10.47 8.14 6.94
C LEU A 96 9.17 8.94 7.07
N LYS A 97 8.05 8.43 6.56
CA LYS A 97 6.72 9.04 6.76
C LYS A 97 6.34 9.08 8.24
N ALA A 98 6.60 8.00 8.98
CA ALA A 98 6.38 7.95 10.42
C ALA A 98 7.25 8.98 11.16
N ALA A 99 8.53 9.09 10.79
CA ALA A 99 9.45 10.11 11.31
C ALA A 99 8.91 11.54 11.09
N SER A 100 8.47 11.87 9.87
CA SER A 100 7.82 13.15 9.56
C SER A 100 6.59 13.43 10.42
N ARG A 101 5.76 12.42 10.69
CA ARG A 101 4.58 12.57 11.56
C ARG A 101 4.94 12.85 13.01
N LEU A 102 6.12 12.38 13.44
CA LEU A 102 6.67 12.58 14.77
C LEU A 102 7.56 13.84 14.87
N GLY A 103 7.66 14.63 13.79
CA GLY A 103 8.48 15.84 13.76
C GLY A 103 9.99 15.59 13.62
N ILE A 104 10.40 14.35 13.34
CA ILE A 104 11.80 13.99 13.11
C ILE A 104 12.16 14.31 11.65
N LYS A 105 13.20 15.13 11.47
CA LYS A 105 13.66 15.57 10.15
C LYS A 105 14.57 14.52 9.51
N TYR A 106 14.54 14.46 8.18
CA TYR A 106 15.43 13.65 7.34
C TYR A 106 15.62 14.34 5.98
N ASP A 107 16.60 13.90 5.20
CA ASP A 107 16.81 14.41 3.84
C ASP A 107 15.74 13.90 2.85
N LYS A 108 14.80 14.79 2.51
CA LYS A 108 13.73 14.49 1.55
C LYS A 108 14.19 14.41 0.10
N SER A 109 15.42 14.81 -0.24
CA SER A 109 15.95 14.67 -1.60
C SER A 109 15.99 13.19 -2.04
N MET A 110 16.18 12.29 -1.08
CA MET A 110 16.19 10.84 -1.29
C MET A 110 14.85 10.31 -1.80
N LEU A 111 13.73 10.97 -1.48
CA LEU A 111 12.40 10.58 -2.00
C LEU A 111 12.28 10.86 -3.49
N VAL A 112 12.96 11.90 -4.01
CA VAL A 112 13.02 12.18 -5.44
C VAL A 112 13.83 11.10 -6.16
N ASP A 113 14.88 10.59 -5.54
CA ASP A 113 15.66 9.47 -6.07
C ASP A 113 14.90 8.14 -6.00
N ALA A 114 14.14 7.90 -4.92
CA ALA A 114 13.22 6.77 -4.81
C ALA A 114 12.13 6.81 -5.88
N PHE A 115 11.60 7.99 -6.18
CA PHE A 115 10.71 8.17 -7.32
C PHE A 115 11.37 7.77 -8.65
N ARG A 116 12.61 8.20 -8.90
CA ARG A 116 13.35 7.83 -10.13
C ARG A 116 13.58 6.32 -10.23
N LEU A 117 13.87 5.66 -9.11
CA LEU A 117 13.94 4.20 -9.04
C LEU A 117 12.60 3.57 -9.44
N LEU A 118 11.50 3.98 -8.81
CA LEU A 118 10.16 3.48 -9.11
C LEU A 118 9.80 3.66 -10.59
N ARG A 119 10.16 4.80 -11.18
CA ARG A 119 9.95 5.10 -12.60
C ARG A 119 10.77 4.19 -13.51
N GLY A 120 12.03 3.92 -13.13
CA GLY A 120 12.90 2.99 -13.85
C GLY A 120 12.38 1.55 -13.85
N GLN A 121 11.76 1.13 -12.74
CA GLN A 121 11.33 -0.24 -12.46
C GLN A 121 9.88 -0.54 -12.90
N GLN A 122 9.05 0.47 -13.17
CA GLN A 122 7.70 0.24 -13.70
C GLN A 122 7.77 -0.36 -15.12
N ASP A 123 6.81 -1.22 -15.47
CA ASP A 123 6.65 -1.73 -16.84
C ASP A 123 6.67 -0.59 -17.87
N LYS A 124 7.29 -0.84 -19.03
CA LYS A 124 7.41 0.15 -20.10
C LYS A 124 6.12 0.32 -20.89
N ASP A 125 5.31 -0.73 -20.95
CA ASP A 125 4.03 -0.71 -21.64
C ASP A 125 3.02 -1.63 -20.94
N GLY A 126 1.76 -1.49 -21.33
CA GLY A 126 0.65 -2.29 -20.81
C GLY A 126 -0.64 -1.94 -21.54
N PRO A 127 -1.65 -2.81 -21.48
CA PRO A 127 -2.93 -2.56 -22.13
C PRO A 127 -3.60 -1.34 -21.50
N VAL A 128 -4.39 -0.63 -22.30
CA VAL A 128 -5.17 0.53 -21.83
C VAL A 128 -6.36 0.03 -21.02
N VAL A 129 -6.49 0.54 -19.81
CA VAL A 129 -7.58 0.23 -18.88
C VAL A 129 -8.27 1.52 -18.49
N LYS A 130 -9.60 1.54 -18.62
CA LYS A 130 -10.43 2.63 -18.09
C LYS A 130 -10.42 2.55 -16.57
N ALA A 131 -10.05 3.66 -15.93
CA ALA A 131 -10.21 3.82 -14.50
C ALA A 131 -11.69 3.61 -14.14
N LYS A 132 -11.99 2.51 -13.43
CA LYS A 132 -13.28 2.28 -12.77
C LYS A 132 -13.03 2.11 -11.29
N TRP A 133 -12.80 3.22 -10.59
CA TRP A 133 -12.71 3.22 -9.13
C TRP A 133 -13.68 4.25 -8.54
N LYS A 134 -14.38 3.85 -7.48
CA LYS A 134 -15.32 4.73 -6.77
C LYS A 134 -14.58 5.48 -5.66
N LYS A 135 -14.54 6.81 -5.76
CA LYS A 135 -14.03 7.67 -4.68
C LYS A 135 -14.87 7.49 -3.41
N SER A 136 -14.21 7.59 -2.25
CA SER A 136 -14.92 7.74 -0.99
C SER A 136 -15.80 9.01 -1.03
N GLY A 137 -17.04 8.92 -0.58
CA GLY A 137 -18.04 9.92 -0.94
C GLY A 137 -17.91 11.30 -0.28
N ALA A 138 -16.87 11.58 0.52
CA ALA A 138 -16.54 12.94 0.98
C ALA A 138 -15.90 13.80 -0.13
N ASP A 139 -15.46 13.17 -1.22
CA ASP A 139 -14.82 13.83 -2.36
C ASP A 139 -15.73 13.94 -3.60
N GLN A 140 -17.04 13.65 -3.48
CA GLN A 140 -17.99 13.95 -4.55
C GLN A 140 -18.05 15.48 -4.74
N GLY A 141 -17.53 15.95 -5.88
CA GLY A 141 -17.52 17.37 -6.25
C GLY A 141 -16.28 18.17 -5.84
N LYS A 142 -15.24 17.56 -5.23
CA LYS A 142 -13.95 18.23 -4.96
C LYS A 142 -12.80 17.47 -5.63
N LYS A 143 -11.81 18.21 -6.16
CA LYS A 143 -10.52 17.64 -6.59
C LYS A 143 -9.85 17.04 -5.35
N SER A 144 -10.06 15.75 -5.09
CA SER A 144 -9.33 15.02 -4.07
C SER A 144 -7.85 15.02 -4.45
N PRO A 145 -6.94 15.57 -3.64
CA PRO A 145 -5.51 15.58 -3.96
C PRO A 145 -4.87 14.18 -3.89
N ARG A 146 -5.64 13.14 -3.53
CA ARG A 146 -5.11 11.80 -3.23
C ARG A 146 -5.25 10.79 -4.34
N LEU A 147 -6.13 11.01 -5.32
CA LEU A 147 -6.29 10.09 -6.44
C LEU A 147 -6.17 10.84 -7.76
N VAL A 148 -5.49 10.19 -8.68
CA VAL A 148 -5.40 10.57 -10.09
C VAL A 148 -6.80 10.65 -10.70
N ASP A 149 -6.92 11.38 -11.81
CA ASP A 149 -8.20 11.55 -12.48
C ASP A 149 -8.83 10.18 -12.79
N ILE A 150 -10.03 9.98 -12.26
CA ILE A 150 -10.71 8.68 -12.25
C ILE A 150 -11.47 8.41 -13.54
N GLU A 151 -11.58 9.42 -14.40
CA GLU A 151 -12.22 9.33 -15.71
C GLU A 151 -11.17 9.15 -16.84
N LYS A 152 -9.88 9.13 -16.49
CA LYS A 152 -8.77 8.99 -17.46
C LYS A 152 -8.48 7.51 -17.76
N GLU A 153 -7.99 7.27 -18.97
CA GLU A 153 -7.40 6.00 -19.36
C GLU A 153 -5.93 5.92 -18.97
N PHE A 154 -5.53 4.76 -18.44
CA PHE A 154 -4.17 4.49 -18.00
C PHE A 154 -3.65 3.22 -18.67
N LYS A 155 -2.33 3.11 -18.81
CA LYS A 155 -1.71 1.85 -19.25
C LYS A 155 -1.51 1.00 -18.01
N ALA A 156 -1.97 -0.25 -18.01
CA ALA A 156 -1.77 -1.17 -16.91
C ALA A 156 -0.28 -1.57 -16.78
N ARG A 157 0.50 -0.76 -16.07
CA ARG A 157 1.95 -0.91 -15.88
C ARG A 157 2.26 -1.09 -14.40
N GLY A 158 2.82 -2.24 -14.06
CA GLY A 158 3.10 -2.60 -12.67
C GLY A 158 4.58 -2.68 -12.33
N TRP A 159 4.87 -3.31 -11.20
CA TRP A 159 6.22 -3.53 -10.69
C TRP A 159 6.47 -5.00 -10.35
N GLY A 160 7.72 -5.41 -10.57
CA GLY A 160 8.31 -6.60 -9.93
C GLY A 160 9.08 -6.23 -8.68
N TYR A 161 9.75 -7.20 -8.07
CA TYR A 161 10.58 -6.99 -6.88
C TYR A 161 11.78 -6.12 -7.22
N ALA A 162 12.52 -6.50 -8.26
CA ALA A 162 13.56 -5.72 -8.90
C ALA A 162 13.81 -6.28 -10.31
N ARG A 163 13.79 -5.42 -11.34
CA ARG A 163 14.00 -5.83 -12.75
C ARG A 163 15.36 -6.48 -13.01
N GLN A 164 16.34 -6.19 -12.16
CA GLN A 164 17.69 -6.73 -12.26
C GLN A 164 18.01 -7.70 -11.11
N SER A 165 16.99 -8.25 -10.44
CA SER A 165 17.20 -9.23 -9.36
C SER A 165 18.00 -10.42 -9.87
N THR A 166 19.03 -10.83 -9.11
CA THR A 166 19.77 -12.08 -9.36
C THR A 166 19.25 -13.25 -8.53
N HIS A 167 18.25 -13.01 -7.67
CA HIS A 167 17.73 -14.01 -6.73
C HIS A 167 16.81 -15.04 -7.40
N GLN A 168 15.78 -14.62 -8.14
CA GLN A 168 14.87 -15.52 -8.87
C GLN A 168 14.19 -14.80 -10.05
N GLU A 169 13.72 -15.55 -11.04
CA GLU A 169 13.06 -14.97 -12.24
C GLU A 169 11.76 -14.24 -11.93
N LEU A 170 10.98 -14.71 -10.94
CA LEU A 170 9.74 -14.06 -10.52
C LEU A 170 9.98 -12.61 -10.07
N ASP A 171 11.14 -12.33 -9.46
CA ASP A 171 11.46 -10.99 -8.96
C ASP A 171 11.57 -9.94 -10.08
N LYS A 172 11.89 -10.38 -11.31
CA LYS A 172 11.99 -9.52 -12.49
C LYS A 172 10.63 -9.25 -13.13
N GLN A 173 9.66 -10.12 -12.88
CA GLN A 173 8.33 -10.08 -13.45
C GLN A 173 7.40 -9.18 -12.64
N THR A 174 6.36 -8.66 -13.28
CA THR A 174 5.35 -7.84 -12.59
C THR A 174 4.32 -8.71 -11.90
N TYR A 175 4.04 -8.43 -10.62
CA TYR A 175 3.03 -9.15 -9.83
C TYR A 175 2.38 -8.25 -8.76
N GLY A 176 1.31 -8.76 -8.15
CA GLY A 176 0.36 -7.94 -7.39
C GLY A 176 0.96 -7.24 -6.18
N SER A 177 1.70 -7.95 -5.34
CA SER A 177 2.26 -7.35 -4.13
C SER A 177 3.25 -6.24 -4.43
N MET A 178 4.08 -6.39 -5.47
CA MET A 178 5.05 -5.37 -5.84
C MET A 178 4.39 -4.20 -6.56
N THR A 179 3.34 -4.46 -7.33
CA THR A 179 2.57 -3.39 -7.97
C THR A 179 1.86 -2.52 -6.94
N ALA A 180 1.16 -3.14 -5.99
CA ALA A 180 0.55 -2.41 -4.88
C ALA A 180 1.61 -1.67 -4.04
N ALA A 181 2.79 -2.27 -3.80
CA ALA A 181 3.88 -1.64 -3.07
C ALA A 181 4.45 -0.40 -3.78
N GLY A 182 4.64 -0.48 -5.10
CA GLY A 182 5.08 0.63 -5.93
C GLY A 182 4.11 1.81 -5.87
N VAL A 183 2.80 1.55 -5.98
CA VAL A 183 1.77 2.60 -5.88
C VAL A 183 1.75 3.24 -4.49
N ASN A 184 1.83 2.43 -3.43
CA ASN A 184 1.91 2.93 -2.05
C ASN A 184 3.12 3.85 -1.86
N ALA A 185 4.29 3.45 -2.35
CA ALA A 185 5.50 4.27 -2.27
C ALA A 185 5.34 5.62 -2.99
N LEU A 186 4.72 5.64 -4.17
CA LEU A 186 4.44 6.88 -4.92
C LEU A 186 3.48 7.80 -4.17
N ILE A 187 2.41 7.25 -3.57
CA ILE A 187 1.47 8.03 -2.75
C ILE A 187 2.21 8.69 -1.58
N LEU A 188 3.07 7.94 -0.88
CA LEU A 188 3.84 8.45 0.26
C LEU A 188 4.85 9.51 -0.16
N ILE A 189 5.57 9.30 -1.27
CA ILE A 189 6.51 10.27 -1.83
C ILE A 189 5.78 11.58 -2.16
N ARG A 190 4.67 11.50 -2.91
CA ARG A 190 3.85 12.66 -3.24
C ARG A 190 3.41 13.42 -1.98
N ASP A 191 2.88 12.70 -1.00
CA ASP A 191 2.38 13.30 0.25
C ASP A 191 3.48 13.98 1.07
N GLU A 192 4.73 13.51 0.99
CA GLU A 192 5.87 14.11 1.70
C GLU A 192 6.46 15.31 0.96
N LEU A 193 6.47 15.28 -0.38
CA LEU A 193 7.09 16.30 -1.23
C LEU A 193 6.17 17.49 -1.53
N ILE A 194 4.86 17.28 -1.70
CA ILE A 194 3.90 18.35 -2.01
C ILE A 194 3.82 19.40 -0.89
N GLU A 195 4.06 18.98 0.35
CA GLU A 195 4.02 19.83 1.55
C GLU A 195 5.39 20.43 1.91
N ASP A 196 6.45 20.16 1.14
CA ASP A 196 7.81 20.62 1.45
C ASP A 196 8.25 21.77 0.54
N PRO A 197 8.36 23.01 1.06
CA PRO A 197 8.85 24.16 0.30
C PRO A 197 10.25 23.96 -0.28
N ALA A 198 11.13 23.23 0.41
CA ALA A 198 12.50 22.99 -0.04
C ALA A 198 12.56 22.08 -1.27
N GLN A 199 11.57 21.20 -1.44
CA GLN A 199 11.50 20.27 -2.56
C GLN A 199 10.55 20.74 -3.67
N LYS A 200 9.89 21.89 -3.53
CA LYS A 200 8.88 22.39 -4.49
C LYS A 200 9.33 22.32 -5.95
N LYS A 201 10.54 22.79 -6.26
CA LYS A 201 11.09 22.76 -7.64
C LYS A 201 11.38 21.35 -8.14
N ALA A 202 11.91 20.48 -7.27
CA ALA A 202 12.20 19.10 -7.64
C ALA A 202 10.90 18.30 -7.83
N TRP A 203 9.91 18.52 -6.97
CA TRP A 203 8.59 17.91 -7.04
C TRP A 203 7.82 18.33 -8.29
N SER A 204 7.74 19.62 -8.60
CA SER A 204 7.00 20.10 -9.77
C SER A 204 7.51 19.53 -11.09
N ALA A 205 8.78 19.11 -11.15
CA ALA A 205 9.37 18.49 -12.34
C ALA A 205 8.95 17.02 -12.54
N VAL A 206 8.37 16.37 -11.52
CA VAL A 206 8.02 14.93 -11.56
C VAL A 206 6.59 14.64 -11.12
N GLU A 207 5.82 15.66 -10.75
CA GLU A 207 4.46 15.52 -10.21
C GLU A 207 3.51 14.81 -11.18
N GLU A 208 3.50 15.22 -12.46
CA GLU A 208 2.63 14.60 -13.47
C GLU A 208 3.05 13.16 -13.76
N ASP A 209 4.35 12.89 -13.87
CA ASP A 209 4.86 11.52 -14.02
C ASP A 209 4.42 10.66 -12.83
N CYS A 210 4.54 11.16 -11.60
CA CYS A 210 4.12 10.45 -10.39
C CYS A 210 2.63 10.13 -10.41
N ASN A 211 1.79 11.11 -10.79
CA ASN A 211 0.35 10.89 -10.95
C ASN A 211 0.07 9.85 -12.04
N GLN A 212 0.71 9.94 -13.21
CA GLN A 212 0.54 8.95 -14.28
C GLN A 212 0.94 7.54 -13.81
N MET A 213 2.07 7.41 -13.11
CA MET A 213 2.55 6.12 -12.60
C MET A 213 1.61 5.52 -11.56
N ILE A 214 1.03 6.34 -10.66
CA ILE A 214 0.01 5.89 -9.71
C ILE A 214 -1.20 5.33 -10.46
N GLY A 215 -1.71 6.06 -11.46
CA GLY A 215 -2.85 5.61 -12.25
C GLY A 215 -2.59 4.35 -13.06
N ASP A 216 -1.39 4.22 -13.64
CA ASP A 216 -0.98 3.04 -14.38
C ASP A 216 -0.87 1.79 -13.48
N GLY A 217 -0.35 1.96 -12.27
CA GLY A 217 -0.31 0.90 -11.26
C GLY A 217 -1.72 0.48 -10.81
N LEU A 218 -2.61 1.45 -10.57
CA LEU A 218 -4.01 1.15 -10.26
C LEU A 218 -4.74 0.46 -11.42
N ALA A 219 -4.48 0.86 -12.66
CA ALA A 219 -4.99 0.17 -13.84
C ALA A 219 -4.53 -1.29 -13.92
N TRP A 220 -3.26 -1.55 -13.58
CA TRP A 220 -2.76 -2.91 -13.46
C TRP A 220 -3.51 -3.71 -12.38
N MET A 221 -3.77 -3.09 -11.22
CA MET A 221 -4.53 -3.72 -10.13
C MET A 221 -5.98 -4.02 -10.53
N ILE A 222 -6.64 -3.15 -11.31
CA ILE A 222 -7.98 -3.42 -11.86
C ILE A 222 -7.94 -4.65 -12.77
N GLN A 223 -7.00 -4.66 -13.72
CA GLN A 223 -6.94 -5.69 -14.74
C GLN A 223 -6.65 -7.08 -14.15
N ASN A 224 -5.81 -7.14 -13.12
CA ASN A 224 -5.33 -8.38 -12.52
C ASN A 224 -5.93 -8.59 -11.12
N TRP A 225 -7.10 -8.00 -10.83
CA TRP A 225 -7.69 -8.03 -9.49
C TRP A 225 -7.88 -9.46 -8.98
N SER A 226 -7.40 -9.71 -7.75
CA SER A 226 -7.67 -10.94 -7.01
C SER A 226 -7.51 -10.66 -5.52
N MET A 227 -8.35 -11.29 -4.70
CA MET A 227 -8.15 -11.43 -3.26
C MET A 227 -7.86 -12.89 -2.86
N GLN A 228 -7.81 -13.81 -3.83
CA GLN A 228 -7.66 -15.24 -3.61
C GLN A 228 -6.22 -15.73 -3.85
N GLU A 229 -5.41 -14.93 -4.53
CA GLU A 229 -4.00 -15.16 -4.78
C GLU A 229 -3.27 -13.82 -4.90
N ASN A 230 -1.94 -13.84 -4.90
CA ASN A 230 -1.10 -12.72 -5.34
C ASN A 230 -1.04 -12.77 -6.88
N PRO A 231 -1.67 -11.82 -7.60
CA PRO A 231 -1.80 -11.90 -9.05
C PRO A 231 -0.45 -12.08 -9.75
N ARG A 232 -0.38 -13.08 -10.64
CA ARG A 232 0.84 -13.54 -11.35
C ARG A 232 1.94 -14.14 -10.48
N ALA A 233 1.67 -14.39 -9.19
CA ALA A 233 2.59 -15.02 -8.25
C ALA A 233 1.93 -16.15 -7.41
N GLY A 234 0.66 -16.48 -7.64
CA GLY A 234 -0.06 -17.51 -6.89
C GLY A 234 -0.07 -17.20 -5.38
N HIS A 235 0.20 -18.17 -4.53
CA HIS A 235 0.26 -17.94 -3.08
C HIS A 235 1.60 -17.36 -2.57
N TYR A 236 2.57 -17.11 -3.45
CA TYR A 236 3.84 -16.51 -3.03
C TYR A 236 3.62 -15.14 -2.38
N ARG A 237 4.03 -15.01 -1.10
CA ARG A 237 3.87 -13.79 -0.29
C ARG A 237 2.42 -13.28 -0.26
N PHE A 238 1.44 -14.20 -0.20
CA PHE A 238 0.03 -13.87 -0.32
C PHE A 238 -0.50 -12.96 0.80
N TYR A 239 -0.21 -13.23 2.07
CA TYR A 239 -0.66 -12.37 3.16
C TYR A 239 0.01 -10.98 3.12
N TYR A 240 1.27 -10.92 2.67
CA TYR A 240 1.93 -9.65 2.37
C TYR A 240 1.24 -8.89 1.22
N TYR A 241 0.79 -9.58 0.17
CA TYR A 241 -0.01 -8.99 -0.90
C TYR A 241 -1.30 -8.36 -0.33
N LEU A 242 -2.10 -9.13 0.42
CA LEU A 242 -3.35 -8.64 1.02
C LEU A 242 -3.09 -7.38 1.83
N TYR A 243 -2.13 -7.41 2.76
CA TYR A 243 -1.79 -6.26 3.58
C TYR A 243 -1.29 -5.05 2.75
N THR A 244 -0.61 -5.30 1.64
CA THR A 244 -0.19 -4.22 0.74
C THR A 244 -1.36 -3.60 -0.02
N VAL A 245 -2.40 -4.37 -0.33
CA VAL A 245 -3.67 -3.85 -0.87
C VAL A 245 -4.46 -3.08 0.19
N GLU A 246 -4.50 -3.52 1.45
CA GLU A 246 -5.08 -2.73 2.54
C GLU A 246 -4.43 -1.36 2.62
N ARG A 247 -3.10 -1.33 2.58
CA ARG A 247 -2.35 -0.08 2.61
C ARG A 247 -2.69 0.82 1.43
N LEU A 248 -2.86 0.24 0.24
CA LEU A 248 -3.29 0.98 -0.94
C LEU A 248 -4.68 1.59 -0.75
N GLY A 249 -5.63 0.80 -0.23
CA GLY A 249 -6.97 1.27 0.11
C GLY A 249 -6.95 2.42 1.11
N MET A 250 -6.14 2.30 2.17
CA MET A 250 -6.05 3.29 3.24
C MET A 250 -5.28 4.56 2.85
N LEU A 251 -4.11 4.43 2.22
CA LEU A 251 -3.31 5.59 1.79
C LEU A 251 -4.00 6.34 0.64
N GLY A 252 -4.51 5.59 -0.34
CA GLY A 252 -5.20 6.14 -1.51
C GLY A 252 -6.62 6.65 -1.21
N GLY A 253 -7.23 6.26 -0.09
CA GLY A 253 -8.63 6.56 0.18
C GLY A 253 -9.58 5.90 -0.83
N ILE A 254 -9.22 4.69 -1.27
CA ILE A 254 -9.93 3.93 -2.29
C ILE A 254 -10.92 3.02 -1.59
N ASP A 255 -12.20 3.09 -1.97
CA ASP A 255 -13.23 2.20 -1.43
C ASP A 255 -13.43 0.97 -2.31
N GLU A 256 -13.21 1.11 -3.63
CA GLU A 256 -13.31 0.03 -4.61
C GLU A 256 -12.17 0.09 -5.61
N ILE A 257 -11.61 -1.07 -5.95
CA ILE A 257 -10.65 -1.22 -7.05
C ILE A 257 -11.34 -2.04 -8.14
N GLY A 258 -11.60 -1.45 -9.31
CA GLY A 258 -12.27 -2.17 -10.41
C GLY A 258 -13.71 -2.56 -10.10
N GLY A 259 -14.36 -1.90 -9.13
CA GLY A 259 -15.69 -2.27 -8.62
C GLY A 259 -15.67 -3.31 -7.49
N HIS A 260 -14.48 -3.77 -7.09
CA HIS A 260 -14.30 -4.73 -6.01
C HIS A 260 -14.09 -4.06 -4.67
N ASP A 261 -14.77 -4.55 -3.63
CA ASP A 261 -14.59 -4.07 -2.28
C ASP A 261 -13.39 -4.77 -1.66
N TRP A 262 -12.24 -4.12 -1.73
CA TRP A 262 -10.98 -4.73 -1.30
C TRP A 262 -11.00 -5.19 0.15
N TYR A 263 -11.71 -4.50 1.04
CA TYR A 263 -11.69 -4.83 2.46
C TYR A 263 -12.62 -5.99 2.76
N ILE A 264 -13.85 -5.93 2.26
CA ILE A 264 -14.83 -7.00 2.46
C ILE A 264 -14.32 -8.30 1.82
N GLU A 265 -13.88 -8.24 0.56
CA GLU A 265 -13.39 -9.42 -0.16
C GLU A 265 -12.14 -10.03 0.51
N GLY A 266 -11.19 -9.21 0.96
CA GLY A 266 -9.99 -9.70 1.63
C GLY A 266 -10.27 -10.22 3.06
N ALA A 267 -11.19 -9.58 3.80
CA ALA A 267 -11.54 -10.03 5.15
C ALA A 267 -12.24 -11.39 5.13
N GLU A 268 -13.10 -11.65 4.14
CA GLU A 268 -13.72 -12.95 3.94
C GLU A 268 -12.70 -14.05 3.66
N VAL A 269 -11.72 -13.75 2.80
CA VAL A 269 -10.64 -14.69 2.51
C VAL A 269 -9.85 -14.99 3.78
N LEU A 270 -9.47 -13.96 4.55
CA LEU A 270 -8.72 -14.15 5.80
C LEU A 270 -9.52 -14.92 6.84
N LEU A 271 -10.80 -14.61 7.06
CA LEU A 271 -11.62 -15.34 8.04
C LEU A 271 -11.81 -16.80 7.66
N LYS A 272 -11.91 -17.10 6.36
CA LYS A 272 -12.00 -18.47 5.85
C LYS A 272 -10.67 -19.23 5.98
N ASP A 273 -9.56 -18.57 5.72
CA ASP A 273 -8.23 -19.18 5.70
C ASP A 273 -7.59 -19.27 7.10
N GLN A 274 -8.25 -18.72 8.14
CA GLN A 274 -7.75 -18.80 9.52
C GLN A 274 -7.75 -20.25 10.00
N GLU A 275 -6.60 -20.73 10.47
CA GLU A 275 -6.48 -22.06 11.05
C GLU A 275 -7.12 -22.14 12.45
N ALA A 276 -7.36 -23.35 12.95
CA ALA A 276 -7.90 -23.57 14.29
C ALA A 276 -7.00 -23.00 15.42
N SER A 277 -5.70 -22.85 15.15
CA SER A 277 -4.72 -22.18 16.02
C SER A 277 -4.94 -20.66 16.11
N GLY A 278 -5.75 -20.09 15.21
CA GLY A 278 -5.91 -18.66 15.00
C GLY A 278 -4.85 -18.05 14.08
N MET A 279 -3.92 -18.84 13.56
CA MET A 279 -2.81 -18.40 12.71
C MET A 279 -3.19 -18.45 11.23
N TRP A 280 -2.36 -17.80 10.42
CA TRP A 280 -2.40 -17.87 8.96
C TRP A 280 -1.05 -18.35 8.47
N ASP A 281 -1.04 -19.34 7.58
CA ASP A 281 0.18 -19.82 6.95
C ASP A 281 -0.07 -20.19 5.47
N ILE A 282 0.89 -19.87 4.60
CA ILE A 282 0.91 -20.35 3.21
C ILE A 282 1.78 -21.59 3.03
N GLN A 283 2.41 -22.08 4.11
CA GLN A 283 3.27 -23.28 4.14
C GLN A 283 4.41 -23.25 3.11
N ASN A 284 4.86 -22.05 2.72
CA ASN A 284 5.76 -21.81 1.59
C ASN A 284 6.63 -20.55 1.77
N GLU A 285 6.91 -20.14 3.01
CA GLU A 285 7.80 -19.00 3.27
C GLU A 285 9.27 -19.41 3.39
N VAL A 286 10.17 -18.50 2.99
CA VAL A 286 11.63 -18.70 2.94
C VAL A 286 12.25 -18.80 4.35
N ASP A 287 11.59 -18.23 5.36
CA ASP A 287 11.97 -18.30 6.77
C ASP A 287 10.84 -19.02 7.52
N PRO A 288 11.13 -20.04 8.35
CA PRO A 288 10.10 -20.81 9.04
C PRO A 288 9.55 -20.03 10.23
N SER A 289 8.66 -19.07 9.98
CA SER A 289 7.61 -18.72 10.96
C SER A 289 6.41 -18.06 10.26
N ASP A 290 5.32 -18.81 10.21
CA ASP A 290 3.90 -18.39 10.25
C ASP A 290 3.56 -17.04 10.94
N ILE A 291 4.46 -16.51 11.78
CA ILE A 291 4.34 -15.20 12.45
C ILE A 291 4.15 -14.06 11.43
N TYR A 292 4.89 -14.00 10.34
CA TYR A 292 4.76 -12.87 9.39
C TYR A 292 3.40 -12.86 8.71
N ASN A 293 2.94 -14.04 8.25
CA ASN A 293 1.63 -14.24 7.67
C ASN A 293 0.51 -13.82 8.64
N THR A 294 0.60 -14.30 9.88
CA THR A 294 -0.34 -13.93 10.95
C THR A 294 -0.31 -12.42 11.22
N CYS A 295 0.87 -11.79 11.31
CA CYS A 295 0.97 -10.34 11.46
C CYS A 295 0.32 -9.59 10.30
N TYR A 296 0.56 -10.00 9.05
CA TYR A 296 -0.03 -9.34 7.88
C TYR A 296 -1.55 -9.50 7.83
N ALA A 297 -2.08 -10.69 8.13
CA ALA A 297 -3.52 -10.93 8.23
C ALA A 297 -4.17 -10.03 9.29
N LEU A 298 -3.59 -9.97 10.50
CA LEU A 298 -4.08 -9.11 11.58
C LEU A 298 -4.02 -7.62 11.22
N LEU A 299 -2.93 -7.18 10.58
CA LEU A 299 -2.79 -5.79 10.13
C LEU A 299 -3.81 -5.43 9.04
N PHE A 300 -4.12 -6.35 8.13
CA PHE A 300 -5.18 -6.20 7.15
C PHE A 300 -6.55 -6.06 7.84
N LEU A 301 -6.91 -7.02 8.69
CA LEU A 301 -8.22 -7.06 9.37
C LEU A 301 -8.45 -5.80 10.19
N LYS A 302 -7.42 -5.29 10.87
CA LYS A 302 -7.46 -4.05 11.64
C LYS A 302 -7.55 -2.78 10.80
N ARG A 303 -7.20 -2.85 9.50
CA ARG A 303 -6.89 -1.69 8.66
C ARG A 303 -5.84 -0.78 9.31
N ALA A 304 -4.68 -1.38 9.57
CA ALA A 304 -3.62 -0.78 10.38
C ALA A 304 -2.90 0.40 9.71
N SER A 305 -3.04 0.59 8.40
CA SER A 305 -2.34 1.65 7.68
C SER A 305 -2.94 3.02 8.01
N ALA A 306 -2.13 3.92 8.57
CA ALA A 306 -2.53 5.25 9.00
C ALA A 306 -2.71 6.24 7.82
N GLY A 307 -3.73 6.00 6.99
CA GLY A 307 -4.10 6.82 5.84
C GLY A 307 -5.38 7.62 6.09
N VAL A 308 -6.47 7.24 5.42
CA VAL A 308 -7.78 7.82 5.63
C VAL A 308 -8.42 7.32 6.93
N ASP A 309 -9.09 8.21 7.66
CA ASP A 309 -9.83 7.80 8.85
C ASP A 309 -11.06 7.02 8.40
N ARG A 310 -11.21 5.81 8.93
CA ARG A 310 -12.37 4.95 8.69
C ARG A 310 -12.80 4.38 10.04
N PRO A 311 -14.11 4.19 10.27
CA PRO A 311 -14.59 3.55 11.49
C PRO A 311 -13.93 2.20 11.68
N PRO A 312 -13.80 1.71 12.93
CA PRO A 312 -13.34 0.36 13.19
C PRO A 312 -14.14 -0.66 12.38
N PRO A 313 -13.49 -1.68 11.82
CA PRO A 313 -14.21 -2.70 11.09
C PRO A 313 -15.11 -3.51 12.00
N VAL A 314 -16.28 -3.90 11.47
CA VAL A 314 -17.14 -4.91 12.07
C VAL A 314 -17.44 -5.91 10.95
N ILE A 315 -16.60 -6.94 10.86
CA ILE A 315 -16.88 -8.16 10.10
C ILE A 315 -16.58 -9.29 11.07
N THR A 316 -17.63 -10.01 11.44
CA THR A 316 -17.55 -11.22 12.26
C THR A 316 -17.90 -12.41 11.39
N GLY A 317 -17.33 -13.59 11.68
CA GLY A 317 -17.57 -14.79 10.88
C GLY A 317 -19.04 -15.25 10.81
N ASP A 318 -19.91 -14.65 11.63
CA ASP A 318 -21.36 -14.92 11.69
C ASP A 318 -22.19 -14.04 10.72
N ASP A 319 -21.54 -13.15 9.95
CA ASP A 319 -22.19 -12.25 8.98
C ASP A 319 -22.48 -12.96 7.63
N GLU A 320 -23.26 -14.05 7.66
CA GLU A 320 -23.83 -14.73 6.46
C GLU A 320 -25.20 -14.16 6.03
#